data_AF-A0A1I7KGX9-F1
#
_entry.id   AF-A0A1I7KGX9-F1
#
_cell.length_a   1.000
_cell.length_b   1.000
_cell.length_c   1.000
_cell.angle_alpha   90.00
_cell.angle_beta   90.00
_cell.angle_gamma   90.00
#
_symmetry.space_group_name_H-M   'P 1'
#
loop_
_entity.id
_entity.type
_entity.pdbx_description
1 polymer ?
#
loop_
_entity_poly.entity_id
_entity_poly.type
_entity_poly.pdbx_seq_one_letter_code
_entity_poly.pdbx_strand_id
1 'polypeptide(L)'
;MIQGIASQTNLLALNATIEAARAGASSKGFAVMAAEVKALTEQNAKATDQIRAQITTTQAVMHRRNDAAIDAPGPVVRYANPGFARSDQSDNRDRIPRSS
;
A
#
# COMPACT_ATOMS: atom_id res chain seq x y z
N MET A 1 10.43 14.93 12.44
CA MET A 1 10.08 14.70 13.86
C MET A 1 10.80 13.49 14.44
N ILE A 2 10.56 12.25 14.00
CA ILE A 2 11.20 11.06 14.61
C ILE A 2 12.74 11.04 14.49
N GLN A 3 13.31 11.46 13.35
CA GLN A 3 14.78 11.62 13.24
C GLN A 3 15.35 12.63 14.24
N GLY A 4 14.59 13.69 14.56
CA GLY A 4 15.00 14.68 15.56
C GLY A 4 15.00 14.10 16.98
N ILE A 5 13.99 13.30 17.31
CA ILE A 5 13.90 12.60 18.60
C ILE A 5 15.05 11.60 18.73
N ALA A 6 15.31 10.78 17.71
CA ALA A 6 16.42 9.83 17.72
C ALA A 6 17.79 10.51 17.93
N SER A 7 18.02 11.65 17.28
CA SER A 7 19.26 12.41 17.47
C SER A 7 19.41 12.98 18.88
N GLN A 8 18.33 13.51 19.48
CA GLN A 8 18.34 13.99 20.86
C GLN A 8 18.55 12.85 21.86
N THR A 9 17.89 11.71 21.66
CA THR A 9 18.04 10.53 22.51
C THR A 9 19.47 9.97 22.44
N ASN A 10 20.09 9.97 21.26
CA ASN A 10 21.48 9.56 21.10
C ASN A 10 22.45 10.49 21.86
N LEU A 11 22.22 11.81 21.79
CA LEU A 11 23.02 12.79 22.54
C LEU A 11 22.83 12.65 24.05
N LEU A 12 21.61 12.40 24.51
CA LEU A 12 21.31 12.18 25.93
C LEU A 12 21.98 10.91 26.46
N ALA A 13 21.93 9.82 25.69
CA ALA A 13 22.57 8.55 26.03
C ALA A 13 24.10 8.66 26.05
N LEU A 14 24.69 9.42 25.13
CA LEU A 14 26.12 9.71 25.12
C LEU A 14 26.54 10.46 26.38
N ASN A 15 25.80 11.52 26.76
CA ASN A 15 26.06 12.28 27.98
C ASN A 15 25.93 11.40 29.23
N ALA A 16 24.93 10.52 29.29
CA ALA A 16 24.76 9.56 30.38
C ALA A 16 25.93 8.57 30.46
N THR A 17 26.47 8.12 29.32
CA THR A 17 27.63 7.22 29.25
C THR A 17 28.89 7.90 29.78
N ILE A 18 29.10 9.18 29.42
CA ILE A 18 30.23 9.98 29.91
C ILE A 18 30.14 10.15 31.43
N GLU A 19 28.96 10.50 31.96
CA GLU A 19 28.80 10.71 33.39
C GLU A 19 28.85 9.40 34.19
N ALA A 20 28.40 8.28 33.61
CA ALA A 20 28.57 6.95 34.20
C ALA A 20 30.05 6.52 34.26
N ALA A 21 30.85 6.84 33.23
CA ALA A 21 32.28 6.60 33.26
C ALA A 21 32.98 7.46 34.33
N ARG A 22 32.49 8.69 34.54
CA ARG A 22 33.00 9.63 35.56
C ARG A 22 32.64 9.22 36.99
N ALA A 23 31.52 8.52 37.20
CA ALA A 23 31.00 8.15 38.51
C ALA A 23 31.60 6.86 39.13
N GLY A 24 32.46 6.12 38.42
CA GLY A 24 33.15 4.93 39.00
C GLY A 24 32.20 3.80 39.44
N ALA A 25 32.51 3.08 40.53
CA ALA A 25 31.85 1.81 40.91
C ALA A 25 30.32 1.87 41.16
N SER A 26 29.76 3.06 41.42
CA SER A 26 28.30 3.27 41.58
C SER A 26 27.55 3.31 40.24
N SER A 27 28.24 3.28 39.09
CA SER A 27 27.64 3.48 37.77
C SER A 27 27.25 2.19 37.03
N LYS A 28 27.52 0.99 37.56
CA LYS A 28 27.18 -0.28 36.88
C LYS A 28 25.68 -0.39 36.56
N GLY A 29 24.81 0.02 37.48
CA GLY A 29 23.36 0.04 37.26
C GLY A 29 22.93 1.08 36.22
N PHE A 30 23.56 2.25 36.22
CA PHE A 30 23.32 3.29 35.21
C PHE A 30 23.82 2.88 33.82
N ALA A 31 24.93 2.16 33.73
CA ALA A 31 25.46 1.65 32.47
C ALA A 31 24.51 0.61 31.84
N VAL A 32 23.93 -0.27 32.66
CA VAL A 32 22.92 -1.24 32.20
C VAL A 32 21.66 -0.52 31.71
N MET A 33 21.15 0.44 32.49
CA MET A 33 19.97 1.21 32.12
C MET A 33 20.20 2.02 30.83
N ALA A 34 21.38 2.62 30.66
CA ALA A 34 21.75 3.34 29.44
C ALA A 34 21.83 2.41 28.22
N ALA A 35 22.39 1.20 28.39
CA ALA A 35 22.43 0.19 27.33
C ALA A 35 21.02 -0.25 26.91
N GLU A 36 20.12 -0.42 27.88
CA GLU A 36 18.73 -0.85 27.64
C GLU A 36 17.90 0.26 26.96
N VAL A 37 18.08 1.52 27.38
CA VAL A 37 17.50 2.69 26.70
C VAL A 37 18.01 2.80 25.26
N LYS A 38 19.31 2.56 25.02
CA LYS A 38 19.89 2.55 23.67
C LYS A 38 19.28 1.44 22.81
N ALA A 39 19.20 0.22 23.34
CA ALA A 39 18.61 -0.91 22.64
C ALA A 39 17.13 -0.66 22.29
N LEU A 40 16.34 -0.13 23.23
CA LEU A 40 14.95 0.22 22.99
C LEU A 40 14.81 1.31 21.93
N THR A 41 15.71 2.30 21.94
CA THR A 41 15.73 3.38 20.94
C THR A 41 16.06 2.85 19.54
N GLU A 42 17.04 1.96 19.42
CA GLU A 42 17.38 1.29 18.16
C GLU A 42 16.20 0.45 17.64
N GLN A 43 15.53 -0.28 18.53
CA GLN A 43 14.37 -1.10 18.18
C GLN A 43 13.20 -0.23 17.72
N ASN A 44 12.95 0.89 18.38
CA ASN A 44 11.92 1.86 18.01
C ASN A 44 12.23 2.55 16.66
N ALA A 45 13.49 2.88 16.39
CA ALA A 45 13.92 3.42 15.11
C ALA A 45 13.65 2.41 13.98
N LYS A 46 14.04 1.15 14.17
CA LYS A 46 13.77 0.06 13.22
C LYS A 46 12.28 -0.13 12.97
N ALA A 47 11.46 -0.16 14.02
CA ALA A 47 10.00 -0.27 13.89
C ALA A 47 9.42 0.91 13.11
N THR A 48 9.90 2.13 13.37
CA THR A 48 9.50 3.32 12.62
C THR A 48 9.82 3.19 11.13
N ASP A 49 11.01 2.71 10.79
CA ASP A 49 11.41 2.55 9.39
C ASP A 49 10.60 1.46 8.69
N GLN A 50 10.25 0.38 9.38
CA GLN A 50 9.32 -0.63 8.87
C GLN A 50 7.92 -0.04 8.61
N ILE A 51 7.40 0.78 9.52
CA ILE A 51 6.11 1.47 9.32
C ILE A 51 6.17 2.38 8.09
N ARG A 52 7.25 3.14 7.91
CA ARG A 52 7.45 4.00 6.72
C ARG A 52 7.46 3.20 5.42
N ALA A 53 8.15 2.06 5.42
CA ALA A 53 8.18 1.17 4.25
C ALA A 53 6.77 0.62 3.93
N GLN A 54 6.01 0.24 4.97
CA GLN A 54 4.63 -0.22 4.83
C GLN A 54 3.71 0.86 4.25
N ILE A 55 3.84 2.11 4.71
CA ILE A 55 3.09 3.26 4.19
C ILE A 55 3.41 3.48 2.71
N THR A 56 4.70 3.48 2.36
CA THR A 56 5.14 3.68 0.96
C THR A 56 4.57 2.61 0.04
N THR A 57 4.61 1.35 0.48
CA THR A 57 4.03 0.22 -0.26
C THR A 57 2.52 0.39 -0.44
N THR A 58 1.82 0.74 0.64
CA THR A 58 0.37 0.96 0.60
C THR A 58 0.01 2.10 -0.35
N GLN A 59 0.74 3.21 -0.29
CA GLN A 59 0.55 4.35 -1.20
C GLN A 59 0.78 3.97 -2.66
N ALA A 60 1.82 3.18 -2.96
CA ALA A 60 2.10 2.69 -4.31
C ALA A 60 0.97 1.80 -4.85
N VAL A 61 0.43 0.90 -4.01
CA VAL A 61 -0.73 0.06 -4.38
C VAL A 61 -1.95 0.92 -4.68
N MET A 62 -2.20 1.97 -3.89
CA MET A 62 -3.32 2.88 -4.12
C MET A 62 -3.16 3.69 -5.41
N HIS A 63 -1.96 4.23 -5.69
CA HIS A 63 -1.69 4.94 -6.95
C HIS A 63 -1.91 4.05 -8.16
N ARG A 64 -1.36 2.82 -8.14
CA ARG A 64 -1.55 1.85 -9.22
C ARG A 64 -3.02 1.52 -9.47
N ARG A 65 -3.83 1.41 -8.41
CA ARG A 65 -5.28 1.18 -8.53
C ARG A 65 -5.99 2.37 -9.16
N ASN A 66 -5.59 3.59 -8.82
CA ASN A 66 -6.16 4.80 -9.38
C ASN A 66 -5.80 4.96 -10.87
N ASP A 67 -4.54 4.70 -11.25
CA ASP A 67 -4.09 4.75 -12.64
C ASP A 67 -4.85 3.73 -13.51
N ALA A 68 -5.07 2.51 -13.00
CA ALA A 68 -5.87 1.50 -13.69
C ALA A 68 -7.36 1.87 -13.83
N ALA A 69 -7.91 2.64 -12.90
CA ALA A 69 -9.28 3.14 -12.99
C ALA A 69 -9.43 4.23 -14.08
N ILE A 70 -8.38 5.02 -14.31
CA ILE A 70 -8.35 6.04 -15.37
C ILE A 70 -8.23 5.39 -16.76
N ASP A 71 -7.45 4.30 -16.88
CA ASP A 71 -7.23 3.60 -18.16
C ASP A 71 -8.35 2.61 -18.53
N ALA A 72 -9.27 2.31 -17.60
CA ALA A 72 -10.36 1.38 -17.87
C ALA A 72 -11.31 1.94 -18.94
N PRO A 73 -11.51 1.25 -20.08
CA PRO A 73 -12.49 1.68 -21.07
C PRO A 73 -13.88 1.67 -20.42
N GLY A 74 -14.57 2.81 -20.48
CA GLY A 74 -15.90 2.98 -19.90
C GLY A 74 -16.91 1.96 -20.43
N PRO A 75 -18.03 1.72 -19.71
CA PRO A 75 -19.02 0.75 -20.12
C PRO A 75 -19.56 1.09 -21.51
N VAL A 76 -19.31 0.22 -22.48
CA VAL A 76 -19.83 0.37 -23.84
C VAL A 76 -21.33 0.06 -23.80
N VAL A 77 -22.16 1.11 -23.66
CA VAL A 77 -23.62 0.97 -23.73
C VAL A 77 -23.98 0.61 -25.17
N ARG A 78 -24.22 -0.68 -25.40
CA ARG A 78 -24.62 -1.19 -26.71
C ARG A 78 -26.11 -0.92 -26.89
N TYR A 79 -26.43 0.17 -27.59
CA TYR A 79 -27.80 0.44 -28.01
C TYR A 79 -28.23 -0.65 -29.02
N ALA A 80 -28.99 -1.64 -28.56
CA ALA A 80 -29.64 -2.59 -29.45
C ALA A 80 -30.72 -1.84 -30.23
N ASN A 81 -30.58 -1.75 -31.56
CA ASN A 81 -31.61 -1.21 -32.44
C ASN A 81 -32.70 -2.28 -32.64
N PRO A 82 -33.94 -2.09 -32.17
CA PRO A 82 -35.02 -3.07 -32.33
C PRO A 82 -35.71 -3.02 -33.71
N GLY A 83 -35.23 -2.21 -34.66
CA GLY A 83 -35.76 -2.18 -36.01
C GLY A 83 -35.36 -3.42 -36.82
N PHE A 84 -36.34 -4.10 -37.41
CA PHE A 84 -36.20 -5.19 -38.42
C PHE A 84 -36.06 -6.65 -37.91
N ALA A 85 -36.89 -7.06 -36.95
CA ALA A 85 -37.30 -8.47 -36.90
C ALA A 85 -38.28 -8.74 -38.05
N ARG A 86 -37.76 -9.19 -39.20
CA ARG A 86 -38.53 -9.44 -40.43
C ARG A 86 -39.61 -10.49 -40.19
N SER A 87 -40.86 -10.08 -40.30
CA SER A 87 -42.02 -10.93 -40.53
C SER A 87 -42.08 -11.31 -42.02
N ASP A 88 -41.29 -12.28 -42.45
CA ASP A 88 -41.55 -12.93 -43.75
C ASP A 88 -40.89 -14.32 -43.83
N GLN A 89 -41.58 -15.34 -43.34
CA GLN A 89 -41.23 -16.74 -43.55
C GLN A 89 -42.51 -17.59 -43.50
N SER A 90 -43.51 -17.25 -44.30
CA SER A 90 -44.74 -18.06 -44.38
C SER A 90 -45.34 -18.22 -45.78
N ASP A 91 -44.68 -17.78 -46.85
CA ASP A 91 -45.31 -17.82 -48.18
C ASP A 91 -44.40 -18.30 -49.32
N ASN A 92 -43.79 -19.50 -49.19
CA ASN A 92 -43.06 -20.09 -50.33
C ASN A 92 -42.92 -21.62 -50.35
N ARG A 93 -43.91 -22.39 -49.87
CA ARG A 93 -43.87 -23.87 -49.96
C ARG A 93 -44.91 -24.51 -50.89
N ASP A 94 -45.88 -23.75 -51.41
CA ASP A 94 -47.02 -24.35 -52.13
C ASP A 94 -47.13 -23.99 -53.63
N ARG A 95 -46.05 -23.53 -54.27
CA ARG A 95 -46.06 -23.31 -55.73
C ARG A 95 -44.89 -23.98 -56.44
N ILE A 96 -45.08 -25.24 -56.84
CA ILE A 96 -44.54 -25.72 -58.12
C ILE A 96 -45.57 -26.63 -58.81
N PRO A 97 -45.82 -26.46 -60.13
CA PRO A 97 -47.00 -26.96 -60.82
C PRO A 97 -46.79 -28.34 -61.45
N ARG A 98 -47.91 -29.07 -61.63
CA ARG A 98 -47.99 -30.28 -62.47
C ARG A 98 -47.81 -29.93 -63.94
N SER A 99 -46.99 -30.69 -64.67
CA SER A 99 -47.20 -30.93 -66.11
C SER A 99 -46.57 -32.25 -66.54
N SER A 100 -47.40 -33.08 -67.19
CA SER A 100 -47.01 -34.11 -68.15
C SER A 100 -46.48 -33.50 -69.44
#